data_AF-A0A9Q4XVB2-F1
#
_entry.id   AF-A0A9Q4XVB2-F1
#
_cell.length_a   1.000
_cell.length_b   1.000
_cell.length_c   1.000
_cell.angle_alpha   90.00
_cell.angle_beta   90.00
_cell.angle_gamma   90.00
#
_symmetry.space_group_name_H-M   'P 1'
#
loop_
_entity.id
_entity.type
_entity.pdbx_description
1 polymer ?
#
loop_
_entity_poly.entity_id
_entity_poly.type
_entity_poly.pdbx_seq_one_letter_code
_entity_poly.pdbx_strand_id
1 'polypeptide(L)'
;MYSDYSAELIVSAKFCEKGWNVYFPHRDEGFDFIVTKNIEGIGELIIPVQVKGKYPESGTGNRNTYGHDGKLSKVHPEMVLAIPYYSQSSKEIPECIAYMPMSQIKESSRGYRCNPASFKDEKPCKREYFKKFFDDDGLSLLEDIHCKYRQIDY
;
A
#
# COMPACT_ATOMS: atom_id res chain seq x y z
N MET A 1 -19.38 7.37 -6.50
CA MET A 1 -18.09 7.16 -7.18
C MET A 1 -17.03 7.60 -6.18
N TYR A 2 -16.49 6.66 -5.40
CA TYR A 2 -15.41 6.98 -4.45
C TYR A 2 -14.15 7.16 -5.30
N SER A 3 -13.57 8.36 -5.32
CA SER A 3 -12.47 8.65 -6.23
C SER A 3 -11.19 8.04 -5.67
N ASP A 4 -10.40 7.34 -6.49
CA ASP A 4 -9.05 6.87 -6.12
C ASP A 4 -8.19 7.99 -5.50
N TYR A 5 -8.45 9.24 -5.88
CA TYR A 5 -7.86 10.44 -5.28
C TYR A 5 -8.06 10.58 -3.76
N SER A 6 -9.18 10.12 -3.20
CA SER A 6 -9.39 10.18 -1.74
C SER A 6 -8.54 9.14 -1.02
N ALA A 7 -8.30 7.98 -1.63
CA ALA A 7 -7.38 6.98 -1.10
C ALA A 7 -5.95 7.51 -1.08
N GLU A 8 -5.51 8.20 -2.14
CA GLU A 8 -4.19 8.85 -2.20
C GLU A 8 -3.99 9.87 -1.08
N LEU A 9 -4.99 10.75 -0.87
CA LEU A 9 -4.94 11.74 0.21
C LEU A 9 -4.89 11.09 1.60
N ILE A 10 -5.67 10.04 1.85
CA ILE A 10 -5.63 9.32 3.15
C ILE A 10 -4.26 8.68 3.39
N VAL A 11 -3.71 7.99 2.39
CA VAL A 11 -2.39 7.33 2.53
C VAL A 11 -1.31 8.39 2.75
N SER A 12 -1.33 9.48 1.99
CA SER A 12 -0.36 10.58 2.15
C SER A 12 -0.44 11.23 3.54
N ALA A 13 -1.64 11.44 4.08
CA ALA A 13 -1.82 11.95 5.43
C ALA A 13 -1.17 11.03 6.48
N LYS A 14 -1.27 9.71 6.33
CA LYS A 14 -0.60 8.74 7.23
C LYS A 14 0.92 8.82 7.17
N PHE A 15 1.49 9.07 6.00
CA PHE A 15 2.92 9.37 5.87
C PHE A 15 3.30 10.66 6.60
N CYS A 16 2.54 11.75 6.40
CA CYS A 16 2.76 13.03 7.10
C CYS A 16 2.67 12.88 8.62
N GLU A 17 1.69 12.14 9.13
CA GLU A 17 1.52 11.85 10.57
C GLU A 17 2.75 11.12 11.16
N LYS A 18 3.47 10.34 10.35
CA LYS A 18 4.74 9.68 10.73
C LYS A 18 5.98 10.51 10.41
N GLY A 19 5.83 11.78 10.08
CA GLY A 19 6.94 12.71 9.85
C GLY A 19 7.65 12.56 8.51
N TRP A 20 6.99 11.95 7.52
CA TRP A 20 7.48 11.95 6.13
C TRP A 20 7.02 13.23 5.42
N ASN A 21 7.88 13.78 4.57
CA ASN A 21 7.50 14.78 3.58
C ASN A 21 6.78 14.10 2.43
N VAL A 22 5.76 14.74 1.85
CA VAL A 22 5.00 14.20 0.71
C VAL A 22 4.99 15.19 -0.44
N TYR A 23 5.29 14.69 -1.64
CA TYR A 23 5.34 15.46 -2.89
C TYR A 23 4.44 14.81 -3.95
N PHE A 24 3.46 15.57 -4.45
CA PHE A 24 2.57 15.11 -5.52
C PHE A 24 3.11 15.55 -6.88
N PRO A 25 3.27 14.64 -7.85
CA PRO A 25 3.54 15.01 -9.23
C PRO A 25 2.28 15.59 -9.89
N HIS A 26 2.43 16.08 -11.13
CA HIS A 26 1.26 16.42 -11.95
C HIS A 26 0.36 15.21 -12.14
N ARG A 27 -0.96 15.45 -12.11
CA ARG A 27 -1.96 14.39 -12.16
C ARG A 27 -1.80 13.55 -13.43
N ASP A 28 -2.05 12.25 -13.29
CA ASP A 28 -1.93 11.25 -14.37
C ASP A 28 -0.50 11.05 -14.92
N GLU A 29 0.51 11.68 -14.31
CA GLU A 29 1.92 11.50 -14.65
C GLU A 29 2.70 10.93 -13.48
N GLY A 30 3.08 9.65 -13.55
CA GLY A 30 4.03 9.11 -12.56
C GLY A 30 3.46 8.12 -11.57
N PHE A 31 4.11 8.13 -10.41
CA PHE A 31 3.61 7.55 -9.16
C PHE A 31 2.54 8.49 -8.58
N ASP A 32 1.73 8.01 -7.66
CA ASP A 32 0.66 8.86 -7.10
C ASP A 32 1.25 9.94 -6.20
N PHE A 33 2.35 9.65 -5.49
CA PHE A 33 3.21 10.64 -4.84
C PHE A 33 4.61 10.09 -4.54
N ILE A 34 5.51 10.95 -4.09
CA ILE A 34 6.84 10.60 -3.59
C ILE A 34 6.91 11.03 -2.12
N VAL A 35 7.50 10.19 -1.27
CA VAL A 35 7.76 10.54 0.13
C VAL A 35 9.24 10.60 0.42
N THR A 36 9.63 11.49 1.32
CA THR A 36 11.01 11.57 1.81
C THR A 36 11.07 11.70 3.32
N LYS A 37 12.14 11.17 3.92
CA LYS A 37 12.41 11.32 5.35
C LYS A 37 13.90 11.11 5.60
N ASN A 38 14.50 12.02 6.37
CA ASN A 38 15.87 11.84 6.85
C ASN A 38 15.85 10.88 8.04
N ILE A 39 16.56 9.75 7.90
CA ILE A 39 16.73 8.76 8.96
C ILE A 39 18.16 8.85 9.49
N GLU A 40 18.29 9.03 10.80
CA GLU A 40 19.59 9.12 11.46
C GLU A 40 20.45 7.88 11.16
N GLY A 41 21.71 8.11 10.74
CA GLY A 41 22.64 7.04 10.37
C GLY A 41 22.43 6.41 8.98
N ILE A 42 21.33 6.71 8.30
CA ILE A 42 21.04 6.22 6.93
C ILE A 42 21.10 7.37 5.91
N GLY A 43 20.55 8.54 6.26
CA GLY A 43 20.42 9.70 5.38
C GLY A 43 18.99 9.87 4.84
N GLU A 44 18.85 10.64 3.77
CA GLU A 44 17.55 10.93 3.15
C GLU A 44 17.04 9.70 2.39
N LEU A 45 15.91 9.14 2.84
CA LEU A 45 15.16 8.15 2.08
C LEU A 45 14.23 8.86 1.10
N ILE A 46 14.15 8.34 -0.14
CA ILE A 46 13.25 8.84 -1.19
C ILE A 46 12.49 7.63 -1.74
N ILE A 47 11.18 7.58 -1.51
CA ILE A 47 10.34 6.43 -1.83
C ILE A 47 9.19 6.87 -2.73
N PRO A 48 9.15 6.41 -4.00
CA PRO A 48 7.97 6.56 -4.83
C PRO A 48 6.82 5.68 -4.29
N VAL A 49 5.61 6.23 -4.21
CA VAL A 49 4.43 5.53 -3.68
C VAL A 49 3.36 5.42 -4.76
N GLN A 50 2.91 4.20 -5.01
CA GLN A 50 1.71 3.93 -5.79
C GLN A 50 0.60 3.47 -4.85
N VAL A 51 -0.57 4.05 -4.99
CA VAL A 51 -1.79 3.74 -4.27
C VAL A 51 -2.76 2.95 -5.15
N LYS A 52 -3.36 1.92 -4.55
CA LYS A 52 -4.47 1.17 -5.15
C LYS A 52 -5.53 0.88 -4.10
N GLY A 53 -6.63 1.63 -4.13
CA GLY A 53 -7.77 1.40 -3.25
C GLY A 53 -8.42 0.03 -3.47
N LYS A 54 -8.85 -0.62 -2.38
CA LYS A 54 -9.61 -1.88 -2.43
C LYS A 54 -10.96 -1.73 -1.78
N TYR A 55 -11.94 -1.47 -2.64
CA TYR A 55 -13.35 -1.31 -2.30
C TYR A 55 -14.09 -2.63 -2.57
N PRO A 56 -14.68 -3.26 -1.54
CA PRO A 56 -15.55 -4.41 -1.77
C PRO A 56 -16.82 -3.96 -2.50
N GLU A 57 -17.17 -4.66 -3.57
CA GLU A 57 -18.45 -4.51 -4.26
C GLU A 57 -19.55 -5.28 -3.51
N SER A 58 -20.81 -4.93 -3.76
CA SER A 58 -21.95 -5.70 -3.24
C SER A 58 -21.83 -7.16 -3.65
N GLY A 59 -21.96 -8.09 -2.70
CA GLY A 59 -21.79 -9.53 -2.95
C GLY A 59 -20.34 -10.00 -2.98
N THR A 60 -19.36 -9.18 -2.57
CA THR A 60 -17.99 -9.66 -2.32
C THR A 60 -18.00 -10.70 -1.21
N GLY A 61 -17.92 -11.98 -1.58
CA GLY A 61 -17.85 -13.09 -0.63
C GLY A 61 -16.47 -13.24 0.02
N ASN A 62 -16.38 -14.21 0.94
CA ASN A 62 -15.15 -14.53 1.65
C ASN A 62 -14.02 -14.97 0.69
N ARG A 63 -12.80 -14.45 0.90
CA ARG A 63 -11.61 -14.74 0.09
C ARG A 63 -10.38 -14.92 0.97
N ASN A 64 -9.64 -16.01 0.75
CA ASN A 64 -8.39 -16.26 1.46
C ASN A 64 -7.25 -15.32 1.04
N THR A 65 -7.36 -14.72 -0.14
CA THR A 65 -6.42 -13.72 -0.67
C THR A 65 -7.19 -12.54 -1.26
N TYR A 66 -6.80 -11.33 -0.88
CA TYR A 66 -7.44 -10.08 -1.25
C TYR A 66 -6.38 -8.97 -1.37
N GLY A 67 -6.49 -8.14 -2.41
CA GLY A 67 -5.49 -7.13 -2.73
C GLY A 67 -5.50 -6.74 -4.21
N HIS A 68 -4.31 -6.39 -4.72
CA HIS A 68 -4.11 -5.92 -6.09
C HIS A 68 -3.76 -7.06 -7.05
N ASP A 69 -4.41 -7.07 -8.22
CA ASP A 69 -4.04 -7.92 -9.37
C ASP A 69 -4.35 -7.15 -10.66
N GLY A 70 -3.32 -6.54 -11.25
CA GLY A 70 -3.48 -5.69 -12.42
C GLY A 70 -2.25 -4.85 -12.72
N LYS A 71 -2.36 -3.98 -13.72
CA LYS A 71 -1.28 -3.06 -14.11
C LYS A 71 -1.01 -2.03 -13.02
N LEU A 72 0.24 -1.63 -12.90
CA LEU A 72 0.68 -0.42 -12.19
C LEU A 72 1.11 0.60 -13.25
N SER A 73 0.79 1.88 -13.06
CA SER A 73 1.10 2.94 -14.03
C SER A 73 2.61 3.11 -14.22
N LYS A 74 3.37 3.03 -13.13
CA LYS A 74 4.83 2.97 -13.13
C LYS A 74 5.33 1.96 -12.11
N VAL A 75 6.57 1.51 -12.32
CA VAL A 75 7.31 0.68 -11.36
C VAL A 75 8.70 1.25 -11.13
N HIS A 76 9.19 1.13 -9.91
CA HIS A 76 10.55 1.49 -9.53
C HIS A 76 11.05 0.52 -8.45
N PRO A 77 12.32 0.10 -8.43
CA PRO A 77 12.82 -0.88 -7.46
C PRO A 77 12.57 -0.48 -5.99
N GLU A 78 12.64 0.81 -5.71
CA GLU A 78 12.41 1.39 -4.37
C GLU A 78 10.95 1.78 -4.11
N MET A 79 10.01 1.48 -5.03
CA MET A 79 8.62 1.89 -4.82
C MET A 79 7.94 1.08 -3.71
N VAL A 80 6.93 1.72 -3.11
CA VAL A 80 5.97 1.06 -2.23
C VAL A 80 4.59 1.10 -2.89
N LEU A 81 3.92 -0.07 -2.91
CA LEU A 81 2.50 -0.17 -3.23
C LEU A 81 1.70 -0.05 -1.92
N ALA A 82 1.04 1.08 -1.74
CA ALA A 82 0.08 1.30 -0.67
C ALA A 82 -1.31 0.82 -1.09
N ILE A 83 -1.92 -0.05 -0.28
CA ILE A 83 -3.23 -0.65 -0.54
C ILE A 83 -4.15 -0.34 0.64
N PRO A 84 -4.91 0.76 0.60
CA PRO A 84 -5.97 1.01 1.58
C PRO A 84 -7.16 0.09 1.31
N TYR A 85 -7.56 -0.67 2.33
CA TYR A 85 -8.67 -1.61 2.28
C TYR A 85 -9.90 -1.06 2.97
N TYR A 86 -11.02 -1.07 2.27
CA TYR A 86 -12.30 -0.59 2.76
C TYR A 86 -13.22 -1.78 3.10
N SER A 87 -14.21 -1.53 3.96
CA SER A 87 -15.27 -2.49 4.27
C SER A 87 -16.57 -2.10 3.57
N GLN A 88 -17.58 -2.98 3.58
CA GLN A 88 -18.90 -2.58 3.09
C GLN A 88 -19.52 -1.46 3.93
N SER A 89 -19.23 -1.43 5.24
CA SER A 89 -19.72 -0.43 6.19
C SER A 89 -18.96 0.89 6.16
N SER A 90 -17.70 0.90 5.73
CA SER A 90 -16.88 2.12 5.62
C SER A 90 -16.19 2.20 4.27
N LYS A 91 -16.72 3.06 3.40
CA LYS A 91 -16.17 3.33 2.06
C LYS A 91 -15.33 4.60 1.98
N GLU A 92 -15.35 5.42 3.03
CA GLU A 92 -14.63 6.69 3.10
C GLU A 92 -13.30 6.56 3.83
N ILE A 93 -13.28 5.76 4.90
CA ILE A 93 -12.09 5.52 5.72
C ILE A 93 -11.68 4.06 5.58
N PRO A 94 -10.43 3.76 5.19
CA PRO A 94 -9.95 2.38 5.13
C PRO A 94 -9.85 1.78 6.53
N GLU A 95 -10.18 0.50 6.65
CA GLU A 95 -10.04 -0.29 7.87
C GLU A 95 -8.57 -0.58 8.19
N CYS A 96 -7.75 -0.74 7.14
CA CYS A 96 -6.30 -0.89 7.24
C CYS A 96 -5.63 -0.55 5.91
N ILE A 97 -4.33 -0.27 5.96
CA ILE A 97 -3.50 0.07 4.80
C ILE A 97 -2.29 -0.86 4.80
N ALA A 98 -2.04 -1.56 3.69
CA ALA A 98 -0.79 -2.30 3.51
C ALA A 98 0.23 -1.44 2.76
N TYR A 99 1.48 -1.42 3.22
CA TYR A 99 2.62 -0.75 2.59
C TYR A 99 3.60 -1.82 2.09
N MET A 100 3.45 -2.21 0.82
CA MET A 100 4.15 -3.36 0.25
C MET A 100 5.34 -2.90 -0.60
N PRO A 101 6.59 -3.20 -0.23
CA PRO A 101 7.74 -2.84 -1.06
C PRO A 101 7.73 -3.65 -2.36
N MET A 102 8.28 -3.08 -3.43
CA MET A 102 8.26 -3.68 -4.78
C MET A 102 8.75 -5.13 -4.82
N SER A 103 9.75 -5.47 -4.01
CA SER A 103 10.30 -6.84 -3.90
C SER A 103 9.31 -7.90 -3.43
N GLN A 104 8.20 -7.50 -2.78
CA GLN A 104 7.14 -8.40 -2.31
C GLN A 104 6.00 -8.53 -3.32
N ILE A 105 6.03 -7.75 -4.40
CA ILE A 105 5.01 -7.74 -5.43
C ILE A 105 5.43 -8.75 -6.51
N LYS A 106 4.52 -9.66 -6.86
CA LYS A 106 4.79 -10.72 -7.86
C LYS A 106 4.24 -10.31 -9.22
N GLU A 107 4.92 -10.70 -10.29
CA GLU A 107 4.34 -10.59 -11.63
C GLU A 107 3.14 -11.55 -11.78
N SER A 108 2.17 -11.13 -12.60
CA SER A 108 1.00 -11.93 -12.98
C SER A 108 0.68 -11.72 -14.45
N SER A 109 -0.16 -12.58 -15.03
CA SER A 109 -0.64 -12.40 -16.40
C SER A 109 -1.40 -11.09 -16.63
N ARG A 110 -1.80 -10.39 -15.56
CA ARG A 110 -2.50 -9.10 -15.59
C ARG A 110 -1.61 -7.90 -15.27
N GLY A 111 -0.31 -8.13 -15.02
CA GLY A 111 0.65 -7.12 -14.59
C GLY A 111 1.31 -7.52 -13.27
N TYR A 112 0.84 -6.95 -12.17
CA TYR A 112 1.40 -7.18 -10.83
C TYR A 112 0.32 -7.65 -9.86
N ARG A 113 0.69 -8.59 -9.01
CA ARG A 113 -0.15 -9.18 -7.97
C ARG A 113 0.46 -8.97 -6.59
N CYS A 114 -0.35 -8.44 -5.68
CA CYS A 114 -0.02 -8.27 -4.28
C CYS A 114 -1.28 -8.47 -3.43
N ASN A 115 -1.36 -9.60 -2.71
CA ASN A 115 -2.54 -9.98 -1.92
C ASN A 115 -2.21 -10.16 -0.43
N PRO A 116 -1.84 -9.09 0.30
CA PRO A 116 -1.44 -9.17 1.70
C PRO A 116 -2.64 -9.33 2.65
N ALA A 117 -3.87 -9.10 2.19
CA ALA A 117 -5.09 -9.25 2.98
C ALA A 117 -5.87 -10.53 2.59
N SER A 118 -6.84 -10.86 3.43
CA SER A 118 -7.98 -11.73 3.15
C SER A 118 -9.26 -10.88 3.27
N PHE A 119 -10.40 -11.41 2.86
CA PHE A 119 -11.69 -10.76 3.04
C PHE A 119 -12.63 -11.75 3.74
N LYS A 120 -13.13 -11.40 4.93
CA LYS A 120 -13.99 -12.25 5.75
C LYS A 120 -15.05 -11.39 6.41
N ASP A 121 -16.28 -11.88 6.44
CA ASP A 121 -17.41 -11.24 7.12
C ASP A 121 -17.54 -9.76 6.74
N GLU A 122 -17.48 -9.51 5.42
CA GLU A 122 -17.60 -8.19 4.78
C GLU A 122 -16.48 -7.19 5.11
N LYS A 123 -15.37 -7.67 5.69
CA LYS A 123 -14.24 -6.85 6.10
C LYS A 123 -12.90 -7.38 5.57
N PRO A 124 -11.95 -6.49 5.27
CA PRO A 124 -10.57 -6.90 5.02
C PRO A 124 -9.92 -7.39 6.32
N CYS A 125 -9.10 -8.44 6.24
CA CYS A 125 -8.35 -8.97 7.37
C CYS A 125 -6.88 -9.16 6.97
N LYS A 126 -5.96 -8.65 7.79
CA LYS A 126 -4.50 -8.78 7.60
C LYS A 126 -4.11 -10.26 7.63
N ARG A 127 -3.40 -10.76 6.60
CA ARG A 127 -2.88 -12.15 6.63
C ARG A 127 -1.65 -12.22 7.52
N GLU A 128 -1.50 -13.32 8.26
CA GLU A 128 -0.47 -13.49 9.30
C GLU A 128 0.94 -13.07 8.85
N TYR A 129 1.44 -13.68 7.77
CA TYR A 129 2.77 -13.41 7.23
C TYR A 129 2.99 -11.97 6.73
N PHE A 130 1.91 -11.24 6.50
CA PHE A 130 1.93 -9.87 5.97
C PHE A 130 1.64 -8.81 7.03
N LYS A 131 1.26 -9.19 8.27
CA LYS A 131 0.83 -8.25 9.31
C LYS A 131 1.79 -7.08 9.53
N LYS A 132 3.10 -7.35 9.51
CA LYS A 132 4.18 -6.36 9.66
C LYS A 132 4.20 -5.23 8.61
N PHE A 133 3.50 -5.40 7.49
CA PHE A 133 3.41 -4.40 6.42
C PHE A 133 2.17 -3.50 6.55
N PHE A 134 1.34 -3.68 7.57
CA PHE A 134 0.10 -2.91 7.71
C PHE A 134 0.26 -1.73 8.67
N ASP A 135 -0.43 -0.65 8.34
CA ASP A 135 -0.62 0.54 9.18
C ASP A 135 0.71 1.07 9.73
N ASP A 136 0.78 1.37 11.03
CA ASP A 136 1.96 1.93 11.68
C ASP A 136 3.19 1.03 11.56
N ASP A 137 3.02 -0.29 11.71
CA ASP A 137 4.12 -1.25 11.57
C ASP A 137 4.71 -1.19 10.16
N GLY A 138 3.84 -1.10 9.16
CA GLY A 138 4.24 -0.97 7.76
C GLY A 138 5.02 0.31 7.49
N LEU A 139 4.56 1.45 8.02
CA LEU A 139 5.26 2.74 7.87
C LEU A 139 6.62 2.74 8.58
N SER A 140 6.67 2.23 9.81
CA SER A 140 7.93 2.08 10.55
C SER A 140 8.90 1.14 9.83
N LEU A 141 8.39 0.11 9.17
CA LEU A 141 9.23 -0.80 8.40
C LEU A 141 9.92 -0.09 7.22
N LEU A 142 9.31 0.95 6.62
CA LEU A 142 9.91 1.68 5.50
C LEU A 142 11.13 2.51 5.88
N GLU A 143 11.33 2.77 7.18
CA GLU A 143 12.50 3.49 7.69
C GLU A 143 13.76 2.60 7.72
N ASP A 144 13.61 1.28 7.56
CA ASP A 144 14.71 0.33 7.45
C ASP A 144 15.16 0.19 5.99
N ILE A 145 16.43 0.51 5.69
CA ILE A 145 17.03 0.38 4.35
C ILE A 145 16.95 -1.04 3.78
N HIS A 146 16.84 -2.05 4.65
CA HIS A 146 16.74 -3.45 4.26
C HIS A 146 15.30 -3.94 4.13
N CYS A 147 14.28 -3.11 4.37
CA CYS A 147 12.88 -3.52 4.28
C CYS A 147 12.55 -4.15 2.92
N LYS A 148 13.18 -3.67 1.84
CA LYS A 148 13.07 -4.17 0.47
C LYS A 148 13.71 -5.55 0.24
N TYR A 149 14.53 -6.07 1.13
CA TYR A 149 15.14 -7.40 0.98
C TYR A 149 14.50 -8.47 1.87
N ARG A 150 13.55 -8.08 2.74
CA ARG A 150 12.90 -9.03 3.66
C ARG A 150 12.04 -10.01 2.87
N GLN A 151 12.48 -11.26 2.75
CA GLN A 151 11.65 -12.31 2.16
C GLN A 151 10.48 -12.63 3.10
N ILE A 152 9.34 -12.99 2.51
CA ILE A 152 8.23 -13.60 3.23
C ILE A 152 8.35 -15.10 3.01
N ASP A 153 8.69 -15.82 4.07
CA ASP A 153 8.60 -17.28 4.09
C ASP A 153 7.12 -17.67 4.18
N TYR A 154 6.63 -18.38 3.17
CA TYR A 154 5.22 -18.77 3.00
C TYR A 154 4.88 -20.05 3.76
#